data_AF-A0A351YGC9-F1
#
_entry.id   AF-A0A351YGC9-F1
#
_cell.length_a   1.000
_cell.length_b   1.000
_cell.length_c   1.000
_cell.angle_alpha   90.00
_cell.angle_beta   90.00
_cell.angle_gamma   90.00
#
_symmetry.space_group_name_H-M   'P 1'
#
loop_
_entity.id
_entity.type
_entity.pdbx_description
1 polymer ?
#
loop_
_entity_poly.entity_id
_entity_poly.type
_entity_poly.pdbx_seq_one_letter_code
_entity_poly.pdbx_strand_id
1 'polypeptide(L)'
;RNPRSTVGTSTEIYEYLRLLFARVGKTYSPISGQLVKKHTTEDIVNCMLSYSKGTRYTVLTPLHLRDGRSMEEQLDIDLKQGFTRIEVNGEIVRIEDYVPKQGDTVNLLIDRMACDDSKDSISRLIDSAETAFFEGDGTCMLRFYPSQIIHTFSKKFEADGMTFEEPTDQMFSFNSPLGACPQCEGFGKVIGIDESLVVPNRALSVYDGAVVCWRGEKMGEWRDAFIREAAKVNFPIFAPYYELTQAQKDYLWHGDRDKVCIDSFFKMLEENQYKIQ
;
A
#
# COMPACT_ATOMS: atom_id res chain seq x y z
N ARG A 1 -7.42 -34.27 4.17
CA ARG A 1 -7.66 -33.31 3.08
C ARG A 1 -6.74 -32.12 3.31
N ASN A 2 -5.84 -31.78 2.39
CA ASN A 2 -4.91 -30.64 2.59
C ASN A 2 -5.74 -29.34 2.61
N PRO A 3 -5.70 -28.55 3.71
CA PRO A 3 -6.52 -27.35 3.85
C PRO A 3 -6.22 -26.26 2.82
N ARG A 4 -5.06 -26.32 2.14
CA ARG A 4 -4.68 -25.38 1.08
C ARG A 4 -5.03 -25.86 -0.34
N SER A 5 -5.55 -27.07 -0.49
CA SER A 5 -5.95 -27.58 -1.80
C SER A 5 -7.37 -27.13 -2.15
N THR A 6 -7.48 -26.40 -3.25
CA THR A 6 -8.74 -25.91 -3.83
C THR A 6 -9.03 -26.61 -5.15
N VAL A 7 -10.28 -26.51 -5.65
CA VAL A 7 -10.63 -27.00 -7.00
C VAL A 7 -9.66 -26.47 -8.04
N GLY A 8 -9.34 -25.16 -8.01
CA GLY A 8 -8.42 -24.53 -8.95
C GLY A 8 -7.02 -25.11 -8.92
N THR A 9 -6.51 -25.52 -7.75
CA THR A 9 -5.21 -26.23 -7.67
C THR A 9 -5.30 -27.67 -8.16
N SER A 10 -6.41 -28.37 -7.90
CA SER A 10 -6.58 -29.76 -8.35
C SER A 10 -6.77 -29.89 -9.85
N THR A 11 -7.33 -28.85 -10.49
CA THR A 11 -7.54 -28.81 -11.94
C THR A 11 -6.44 -28.05 -12.69
N GLU A 12 -5.39 -27.59 -12.00
CA GLU A 12 -4.31 -26.72 -12.53
C GLU A 12 -4.76 -25.37 -13.11
N ILE A 13 -6.06 -25.11 -13.23
CA ILE A 13 -6.64 -23.82 -13.66
C ILE A 13 -6.04 -22.64 -12.88
N TYR A 14 -5.78 -22.81 -11.58
CA TYR A 14 -5.17 -21.74 -10.78
C TYR A 14 -3.73 -21.41 -11.23
N GLU A 15 -2.96 -22.38 -11.71
CA GLU A 15 -1.61 -22.13 -12.24
C GLU A 15 -1.66 -21.28 -13.51
N TYR A 16 -2.59 -21.58 -14.42
CA TYR A 16 -2.82 -20.75 -15.61
C TYR A 16 -3.33 -19.35 -15.26
N LEU A 17 -4.19 -19.21 -14.25
CA LEU A 17 -4.62 -17.89 -13.77
C LEU A 17 -3.46 -17.08 -13.24
N ARG A 18 -2.57 -17.67 -12.43
CA ARG A 18 -1.39 -16.97 -11.91
C ARG A 18 -0.48 -16.49 -13.05
N LEU A 19 -0.24 -17.34 -14.05
CA LEU A 19 0.52 -16.95 -15.25
C LEU A 19 -0.17 -15.81 -16.02
N LEU A 20 -1.49 -15.87 -16.18
CA LEU A 20 -2.26 -14.82 -16.83
C LEU A 20 -2.09 -13.47 -16.13
N PHE A 21 -2.29 -13.43 -14.80
CA PHE A 21 -2.14 -12.20 -14.02
C PHE A 21 -0.69 -11.71 -13.95
N ALA A 22 0.30 -12.60 -13.92
CA ALA A 22 1.71 -12.21 -13.96
C ALA A 22 2.13 -11.62 -15.32
N ARG A 23 1.53 -12.06 -16.43
CA ARG A 23 1.95 -11.66 -17.79
C ARG A 23 1.18 -10.46 -18.34
N VAL A 24 -0.13 -10.41 -18.12
CA VAL A 24 -1.01 -9.38 -18.70
C VAL A 24 -1.89 -8.69 -17.66
N GLY A 25 -1.63 -8.95 -16.37
CA GLY A 25 -2.29 -8.24 -15.28
C GLY A 25 -1.95 -6.76 -15.30
N LYS A 26 -2.96 -5.94 -14.98
CA LYS A 26 -2.81 -4.50 -14.81
C LYS A 26 -2.76 -4.20 -13.31
N THR A 27 -1.70 -3.55 -12.86
CA THR A 27 -1.52 -3.15 -11.47
C THR A 27 -2.18 -1.81 -11.23
N TYR A 28 -3.00 -1.71 -10.20
CA TYR A 28 -3.67 -0.46 -9.80
C TYR A 28 -3.19 -0.05 -8.43
N SER A 29 -3.02 1.26 -8.22
CA SER A 29 -2.70 1.78 -6.90
C SER A 29 -3.90 1.58 -5.97
N PRO A 30 -3.69 1.06 -4.74
CA PRO A 30 -4.75 0.95 -3.75
C PRO A 30 -5.19 2.30 -3.17
N ILE A 31 -4.39 3.37 -3.37
CA ILE A 31 -4.70 4.72 -2.86
C ILE A 31 -5.60 5.47 -3.86
N SER A 32 -5.15 5.63 -5.10
CA SER A 32 -5.83 6.43 -6.11
C SER A 32 -6.67 5.63 -7.10
N GLY A 33 -6.45 4.31 -7.19
CA GLY A 33 -7.03 3.47 -8.25
C GLY A 33 -6.42 3.69 -9.63
N GLN A 34 -5.36 4.47 -9.76
CA GLN A 34 -4.70 4.72 -11.04
C GLN A 34 -3.89 3.51 -11.51
N LEU A 35 -3.79 3.34 -12.83
CA LEU A 35 -2.99 2.29 -13.44
C LEU A 35 -1.50 2.59 -13.23
N VAL A 36 -0.81 1.69 -12.53
CA VAL A 36 0.65 1.73 -12.37
C VAL A 36 1.27 1.24 -13.68
N LYS A 37 2.08 2.07 -14.32
CA LYS A 37 2.77 1.72 -15.56
C LYS A 37 4.17 2.32 -15.60
N LYS A 38 5.09 1.57 -16.19
CA LYS A 38 6.38 2.10 -16.64
C LYS A 38 6.14 2.84 -17.95
N HIS A 39 6.60 4.07 -18.02
CA HIS A 39 6.53 4.85 -19.24
C HIS A 39 7.70 4.52 -20.14
N THR A 40 7.43 4.35 -21.43
CA THR A 40 8.46 4.20 -22.46
C THR A 40 8.76 5.56 -23.10
N THR A 41 9.84 5.63 -23.87
CA THR A 41 10.12 6.81 -24.71
C THR A 41 9.01 7.04 -25.75
N GLU A 42 8.35 5.97 -26.22
CA GLU A 42 7.19 6.06 -27.10
C GLU A 42 6.00 6.77 -26.44
N ASP A 43 5.74 6.54 -25.14
CA ASP A 43 4.68 7.27 -24.42
C ASP A 43 4.93 8.79 -24.41
N ILE A 44 6.19 9.20 -24.28
CA ILE A 44 6.61 10.61 -24.31
C ILE A 44 6.40 11.20 -25.71
N VAL A 45 6.80 10.47 -26.75
CA VAL A 45 6.61 10.88 -28.15
C VAL A 45 5.10 11.00 -28.46
N ASN A 46 4.29 10.03 -28.05
CA ASN A 46 2.85 10.06 -28.22
C ASN A 46 2.21 11.25 -27.49
N CYS A 47 2.71 11.58 -26.29
CA CYS A 47 2.29 12.78 -25.58
C CYS A 47 2.62 14.05 -26.36
N MET A 48 3.84 14.18 -26.90
CA MET A 48 4.22 15.33 -27.73
C MET A 48 3.31 15.47 -28.96
N LEU A 49 3.04 14.36 -29.65
CA LEU A 49 2.20 14.31 -30.85
C LEU A 49 0.71 14.60 -30.58
N SER A 50 0.26 14.51 -29.33
CA SER A 50 -1.11 14.88 -28.94
C SER A 50 -1.37 16.39 -28.98
N TYR A 51 -0.32 17.22 -29.02
CA TYR A 51 -0.42 18.68 -29.13
C TYR A 51 -0.23 19.15 -30.58
N SER A 52 -0.80 20.32 -30.90
CA SER A 52 -0.66 20.95 -32.22
C SER A 52 0.80 21.23 -32.58
N LYS A 53 1.15 21.10 -33.87
CA LYS A 53 2.48 21.47 -34.37
C LYS A 53 2.83 22.92 -34.02
N GLY A 54 4.09 23.14 -33.63
CA GLY A 54 4.60 24.44 -33.19
C GLY A 54 4.37 24.76 -31.71
N THR A 55 3.61 23.95 -30.96
CA THR A 55 3.45 24.13 -29.50
C THR A 55 4.80 23.99 -28.82
N ARG A 56 5.22 24.98 -28.05
CA ARG A 56 6.52 24.97 -27.37
C ARG A 56 6.43 24.14 -26.10
N TYR A 57 7.45 23.32 -25.85
CA TYR A 57 7.56 22.56 -24.62
C TYR A 57 9.01 22.47 -24.16
N THR A 58 9.18 22.17 -22.87
CA THR A 58 10.47 21.92 -22.25
C THR A 58 10.53 20.53 -21.68
N VAL A 59 11.65 19.85 -21.91
CA VAL A 59 11.98 18.58 -21.28
C VAL A 59 12.69 18.91 -19.98
N LEU A 60 12.09 18.45 -18.88
CA LEU A 60 12.49 18.74 -17.51
C LEU A 60 12.69 17.44 -16.76
N THR A 61 13.46 17.49 -15.69
CA THR A 61 13.60 16.37 -14.78
C THR A 61 13.79 16.87 -13.34
N PRO A 62 13.20 16.23 -12.31
CA PRO A 62 13.41 16.66 -10.94
C PRO A 62 14.90 16.59 -10.57
N LEU A 63 15.41 17.65 -9.95
CA LEU A 63 16.79 17.68 -9.47
C LEU A 63 16.88 16.83 -8.19
N HIS A 64 17.61 15.71 -8.28
CA HIS A 64 17.83 14.82 -7.14
C HIS A 64 19.21 15.04 -6.53
N LEU A 65 19.24 15.29 -5.22
CA LEU A 65 20.48 15.38 -4.45
C LEU A 65 21.09 13.98 -4.26
N ARG A 66 22.21 13.71 -4.92
CA ARG A 66 22.96 12.45 -4.72
C ARG A 66 23.93 12.59 -3.54
N ASP A 67 24.14 11.51 -2.79
CA ASP A 67 25.22 11.35 -1.80
C ASP A 67 25.25 12.40 -0.66
N GLY A 68 24.10 12.96 -0.26
CA GLY A 68 24.04 13.96 0.81
C GLY A 68 24.68 15.31 0.45
N ARG A 69 24.87 15.58 -0.84
CA ARG A 69 25.36 16.87 -1.36
C ARG A 69 24.37 17.99 -1.07
N SER A 70 24.91 19.20 -0.96
CA SER A 70 24.10 20.43 -0.98
C SER A 70 23.56 20.72 -2.39
N MET A 71 22.48 21.51 -2.46
CA MET A 71 21.93 21.97 -3.74
C MET A 71 22.96 22.74 -4.57
N GLU A 72 23.82 23.52 -3.92
CA GLU A 72 24.87 24.33 -4.58
C GLU A 72 25.92 23.43 -5.25
N GLU A 73 26.37 22.39 -4.56
CA GLU A 73 27.34 21.43 -5.11
C GLU A 73 26.75 20.65 -6.30
N GLN A 74 25.48 20.25 -6.22
CA GLN A 74 24.83 19.55 -7.32
C GLN A 74 24.69 20.46 -8.55
N LEU A 75 24.30 21.72 -8.35
CA LEU A 75 24.19 22.71 -9.43
C LEU A 75 25.53 23.01 -10.12
N ASP A 76 26.64 23.06 -9.36
CA ASP A 76 27.99 23.24 -9.94
C ASP A 76 28.41 22.03 -10.78
N ILE A 77 28.02 20.82 -10.37
CA ILE A 77 28.24 19.59 -11.15
C ILE A 77 27.40 19.61 -12.43
N ASP A 78 26.12 19.95 -12.34
CA ASP A 78 25.22 20.05 -13.49
C ASP A 78 25.75 21.11 -14.49
N LEU A 79 26.29 22.22 -13.98
CA LEU A 79 26.94 23.26 -14.80
C LEU A 79 28.17 22.71 -15.54
N LYS A 80 29.01 21.93 -14.85
CA LYS A 80 30.19 21.26 -15.45
C LYS A 80 29.80 20.19 -16.48
N GLN A 81 28.63 19.58 -16.34
CA GLN A 81 28.06 18.65 -17.32
C GLN A 81 27.46 19.35 -18.54
N GLY A 82 27.34 20.68 -18.50
CA GLY A 82 26.89 21.50 -19.63
C GLY A 82 25.44 21.99 -19.51
N PHE A 83 24.75 21.69 -18.40
CA PHE A 83 23.44 22.27 -18.14
C PHE A 83 23.60 23.73 -17.74
N THR A 84 22.79 24.62 -18.31
CA THR A 84 22.91 26.08 -18.07
C THR A 84 21.67 26.67 -17.43
N ARG A 85 20.56 25.91 -17.40
CA ARG A 85 19.25 26.38 -16.97
C ARG A 85 18.56 25.33 -16.11
N ILE A 86 17.78 25.84 -15.17
CA ILE A 86 16.88 25.08 -14.31
C ILE A 86 15.53 25.79 -14.33
N GLU A 87 14.49 25.05 -13.95
CA GLU A 87 13.18 25.58 -13.64
C GLU A 87 13.00 25.56 -12.13
N VAL A 88 12.69 26.72 -11.56
CA VAL A 88 12.40 26.88 -10.13
C VAL A 88 10.97 27.36 -9.98
N ASN A 89 10.12 26.57 -9.34
CA ASN A 89 8.70 26.88 -9.13
C ASN A 89 7.94 27.28 -10.43
N GLY A 90 8.36 26.74 -11.58
CA GLY A 90 7.77 27.04 -12.89
C GLY A 90 8.44 28.18 -13.68
N GLU A 91 9.43 28.86 -13.12
CA GLU A 91 10.20 29.90 -13.81
C GLU A 91 11.58 29.39 -14.24
N ILE A 92 11.95 29.63 -15.49
CA ILE A 92 13.25 29.21 -16.03
C ILE A 92 14.31 30.24 -15.65
N VAL A 93 15.30 29.82 -14.86
CA VAL A 93 16.44 30.63 -14.43
C VAL A 93 17.76 29.99 -14.87
N ARG A 94 18.81 30.80 -14.95
CA ARG A 94 20.17 30.27 -15.15
C ARG A 94 20.69 29.70 -13.83
N ILE A 95 21.49 28.65 -13.93
CA ILE A 95 22.09 28.00 -12.76
C ILE A 95 22.96 29.00 -11.97
N GLU A 96 23.77 29.79 -12.66
CA GLU A 96 24.67 30.80 -12.06
C GLU A 96 23.93 31.91 -11.29
N ASP A 97 22.70 32.23 -11.72
CA ASP A 97 21.89 33.31 -11.15
C ASP A 97 20.99 32.82 -10.00
N TYR A 98 20.96 31.51 -9.73
CA TYR A 98 20.05 30.91 -8.77
C TYR A 98 20.70 30.75 -7.39
N VAL A 99 19.98 31.19 -6.36
CA VAL A 99 20.36 30.99 -4.95
C VAL A 99 19.32 30.06 -4.31
N PRO A 100 19.72 28.85 -3.86
CA PRO A 100 18.78 27.88 -3.31
C PRO A 100 18.02 28.42 -2.09
N LYS A 101 16.68 28.30 -2.09
CA LYS A 101 15.84 28.58 -0.92
C LYS A 101 15.12 27.33 -0.43
N GLN A 102 14.82 27.31 0.86
CA GLN A 102 14.13 26.19 1.48
C GLN A 102 12.66 26.14 1.01
N GLY A 103 12.25 25.00 0.44
CA GLY A 103 10.91 24.80 -0.10
C GLY A 103 10.76 25.01 -1.61
N ASP A 104 11.83 25.42 -2.30
CA ASP A 104 11.80 25.55 -3.77
C ASP A 104 11.73 24.19 -4.46
N THR A 105 10.87 24.08 -5.47
CA THR A 105 10.83 22.94 -6.39
C THR A 105 11.76 23.23 -7.57
N VAL A 106 12.85 22.47 -7.68
CA VAL A 106 13.89 22.67 -8.69
C VAL A 106 13.89 21.50 -9.67
N ASN A 107 13.68 21.81 -10.95
CA ASN A 107 13.78 20.86 -12.05
C ASN A 107 14.94 21.26 -12.96
N LEU A 108 15.75 20.31 -13.38
CA LEU A 108 16.80 20.52 -14.38
C LEU A 108 16.17 20.64 -15.77
N LEU A 109 16.59 21.66 -16.52
CA LEU A 109 16.12 21.86 -17.88
C LEU A 109 17.07 21.17 -18.86
N ILE A 110 16.57 20.12 -19.51
CA ILE A 110 17.35 19.31 -20.45
C ILE A 110 17.29 19.90 -21.86
N ASP A 111 16.08 20.12 -22.39
CA ASP A 111 15.91 20.67 -23.73
C ASP A 111 14.65 21.54 -23.86
N ARG A 112 14.64 22.39 -24.90
CA ARG A 112 13.51 23.25 -25.29
C ARG A 112 13.22 22.99 -26.75
N MET A 113 12.01 22.54 -27.02
CA MET A 113 11.61 22.05 -28.33
C MET A 113 10.22 22.59 -28.69
N ALA A 114 9.80 22.34 -29.93
CA ALA A 114 8.44 22.58 -30.37
C ALA A 114 7.86 21.28 -30.92
N CYS A 115 6.56 21.06 -30.73
CA CYS A 115 5.87 19.90 -31.25
C CYS A 115 6.00 19.85 -32.77
N ASP A 116 6.55 18.76 -33.26
CA ASP A 116 6.76 18.50 -34.67
C ASP A 116 6.79 16.99 -34.90
N ASP A 117 6.28 16.54 -36.04
CA ASP A 117 6.16 15.12 -36.40
C ASP A 117 7.28 14.65 -37.33
N SER A 118 8.27 15.51 -37.59
CA SER A 118 9.47 15.13 -38.34
C SER A 118 10.30 14.10 -37.57
N LYS A 119 10.97 13.21 -38.32
CA LYS A 119 11.84 12.17 -37.73
C LYS A 119 12.96 12.76 -36.88
N ASP A 120 13.51 13.90 -37.29
CA ASP A 120 14.60 14.57 -36.58
C ASP A 120 14.13 15.11 -35.22
N SER A 121 12.94 15.73 -35.18
CA SER A 121 12.32 16.20 -33.94
C SER A 121 12.01 15.03 -32.98
N ILE A 122 11.53 13.90 -33.49
CA ILE A 122 11.27 12.70 -32.69
C ILE A 122 12.58 12.10 -32.14
N SER A 123 13.62 11.98 -32.97
CA SER A 123 14.93 11.45 -32.54
C SER A 123 15.52 12.31 -31.42
N ARG A 124 15.49 13.64 -31.58
CA ARG A 124 15.98 14.58 -30.57
C ARG A 124 15.20 14.51 -29.26
N LEU A 125 13.88 14.31 -29.33
CA LEU A 125 13.06 14.12 -28.14
C LEU A 125 13.42 12.82 -27.40
N ILE A 126 13.67 11.73 -28.13
CA ILE A 126 14.09 10.46 -27.53
C ILE A 126 15.43 10.64 -26.78
N ASP A 127 16.44 11.25 -27.42
CA ASP A 127 17.74 11.49 -26.80
C ASP A 127 17.62 12.40 -25.54
N SER A 128 16.78 13.42 -25.63
CA SER A 128 16.50 14.34 -24.51
C SER A 128 15.76 13.64 -23.37
N ALA A 129 14.80 12.78 -23.69
CA ALA A 129 14.06 12.00 -22.71
C ALA A 129 14.96 10.97 -22.01
N GLU A 130 15.87 10.31 -22.74
CA GLU A 130 16.86 9.41 -22.15
C GLU A 130 17.78 10.13 -21.18
N THR A 131 18.26 11.32 -21.56
CA THR A 131 19.07 12.18 -20.69
C THR A 131 18.26 12.59 -19.44
N ALA A 132 17.01 13.01 -19.61
CA ALA A 132 16.12 13.38 -18.51
C ALA A 132 15.90 12.21 -17.54
N PHE A 133 15.67 11.01 -18.06
CA PHE A 133 15.52 9.80 -17.26
C PHE A 133 16.82 9.42 -16.53
N PHE A 134 17.98 9.64 -17.12
CA PHE A 134 19.26 9.33 -16.49
C PHE A 134 19.57 10.29 -15.34
N GLU A 135 19.39 11.59 -15.54
CA GLU A 135 19.64 12.58 -14.49
C GLU A 135 18.58 12.55 -13.39
N GLY A 136 17.31 12.37 -13.78
CA GLY A 136 16.13 12.34 -12.91
C GLY A 136 15.83 11.04 -12.18
N ASP A 137 16.80 10.13 -12.09
CA ASP A 137 16.62 8.80 -11.48
C ASP A 137 15.34 8.09 -11.98
N GLY A 138 15.16 8.06 -13.30
CA GLY A 138 14.02 7.42 -13.96
C GLY A 138 12.79 8.33 -14.16
N THR A 139 12.84 9.61 -13.79
CA THR A 139 11.74 10.57 -14.02
C THR A 139 12.03 11.49 -15.21
N CYS A 140 11.00 11.82 -15.98
CA CYS A 140 11.04 12.80 -17.07
C CYS A 140 9.73 13.59 -17.07
N MET A 141 9.80 14.89 -17.32
CA MET A 141 8.64 15.79 -17.31
C MET A 141 8.60 16.60 -18.59
N LEU A 142 7.42 16.70 -19.21
CA LEU A 142 7.16 17.61 -20.33
C LEU A 142 6.26 18.74 -19.87
N ARG A 143 6.73 19.98 -19.98
CA ARG A 143 5.91 21.17 -19.72
C ARG A 143 5.59 21.89 -21.02
N PHE A 144 4.31 22.03 -21.33
CA PHE A 144 3.81 22.68 -22.55
C PHE A 144 3.42 24.15 -22.30
N TYR A 145 3.72 25.03 -23.24
CA TYR A 145 3.42 26.46 -23.18
C TYR A 145 2.43 26.87 -24.29
N PRO A 146 1.51 27.82 -24.03
CA PRO A 146 1.41 28.68 -22.83
C PRO A 146 0.58 28.09 -21.68
N SER A 147 -0.02 26.90 -21.85
CA SER A 147 -0.94 26.30 -20.86
C SER A 147 -0.26 25.89 -19.54
N GLN A 148 1.07 25.82 -19.51
CA GLN A 148 1.90 25.37 -18.38
C GLN A 148 1.54 23.97 -17.86
N ILE A 149 0.87 23.16 -18.68
CA ILE A 149 0.51 21.78 -18.32
C ILE A 149 1.78 20.94 -18.25
N ILE A 150 1.92 20.18 -17.16
CA ILE A 150 3.02 19.26 -16.91
C ILE A 150 2.52 17.83 -17.08
N HIS A 151 3.21 17.06 -17.91
CA HIS A 151 3.07 15.60 -17.98
C HIS A 151 4.31 14.96 -17.35
N THR A 152 4.11 14.07 -16.39
CA THR A 152 5.20 13.37 -15.70
C THR A 152 5.24 11.92 -16.15
N PHE A 153 6.43 11.45 -16.48
CA PHE A 153 6.72 10.11 -16.96
C PHE A 153 7.77 9.49 -16.04
N SER A 154 7.58 8.22 -15.69
CA SER A 154 8.53 7.47 -14.89
C SER A 154 8.84 6.12 -15.53
N LYS A 155 10.13 5.76 -15.61
CA LYS A 155 10.62 4.43 -15.95
C LYS A 155 10.47 3.45 -14.79
N LYS A 156 10.27 3.95 -13.57
CA LYS A 156 10.01 3.14 -12.38
C LYS A 156 8.55 2.68 -12.39
N PHE A 157 8.31 1.54 -11.77
CA PHE A 157 6.95 1.03 -11.58
C PHE A 157 6.37 1.67 -10.33
N GLU A 158 5.95 2.93 -10.43
CA GLU A 158 5.54 3.73 -9.28
C GLU A 158 4.25 4.51 -9.54
N ALA A 159 3.50 4.75 -8.47
CA ALA A 159 2.32 5.62 -8.45
C ALA A 159 2.08 6.10 -7.01
N ASP A 160 1.49 7.30 -6.86
CA ASP A 160 1.18 7.90 -5.54
C ASP A 160 2.37 7.97 -4.57
N GLY A 161 3.59 8.12 -5.10
CA GLY A 161 4.82 8.15 -4.30
C GLY A 161 5.25 6.79 -3.74
N MET A 162 4.63 5.71 -4.19
CA MET A 162 4.98 4.33 -3.84
C MET A 162 5.57 3.60 -5.04
N THR A 163 6.66 2.89 -4.80
CA THR A 163 7.22 1.93 -5.77
C THR A 163 6.52 0.58 -5.61
N PHE A 164 6.08 0.02 -6.72
CA PHE A 164 5.44 -1.27 -6.80
C PHE A 164 6.43 -2.33 -7.30
N GLU A 165 6.23 -3.56 -6.87
CA GLU A 165 6.93 -4.71 -7.44
C GLU A 165 6.23 -5.17 -8.72
N GLU A 166 7.01 -5.63 -9.70
CA GLU A 166 6.43 -6.19 -10.92
C GLU A 166 5.73 -7.52 -10.61
N PRO A 167 4.49 -7.73 -11.12
CA PRO A 167 3.76 -8.97 -10.89
C PRO A 167 4.55 -10.20 -11.32
N THR A 168 4.82 -11.11 -10.37
CA THR A 168 5.40 -12.42 -10.66
C THR A 168 4.40 -13.53 -10.37
N ASP A 169 4.61 -14.69 -10.99
CA ASP A 169 3.76 -15.88 -10.78
C ASP A 169 3.68 -16.29 -9.29
N GLN A 170 4.72 -16.03 -8.50
CA GLN A 170 4.75 -16.34 -7.07
C GLN A 170 3.90 -15.39 -6.22
N MET A 171 3.74 -14.13 -6.64
CA MET A 171 2.87 -13.16 -5.96
C MET A 171 1.39 -13.56 -6.00
N PHE A 172 0.99 -14.34 -7.00
CA PHE A 172 -0.36 -14.88 -7.10
C PHE A 172 -0.48 -16.27 -6.46
N SER A 173 0.56 -16.78 -5.80
CA SER A 173 0.52 -18.07 -5.10
C SER A 173 0.27 -17.87 -3.61
N PHE A 174 -0.90 -18.29 -3.13
CA PHE A 174 -1.19 -18.33 -1.69
C PHE A 174 -0.37 -19.40 -0.94
N ASN A 175 0.37 -20.25 -1.64
CA ASN A 175 1.31 -21.21 -1.04
C ASN A 175 2.72 -20.61 -0.86
N SER A 176 3.02 -19.48 -1.51
CA SER A 176 4.29 -18.77 -1.38
C SER A 176 4.14 -17.64 -0.36
N PRO A 177 5.13 -17.39 0.51
CA PRO A 177 5.12 -16.23 1.41
C PRO A 177 4.92 -14.89 0.69
N LEU A 178 5.36 -14.77 -0.57
CA LEU A 178 5.22 -13.56 -1.39
C LEU A 178 3.76 -13.26 -1.78
N GLY A 179 2.93 -14.30 -1.96
CA GLY A 179 1.53 -14.16 -2.38
C GLY A 179 0.52 -14.51 -1.29
N ALA A 180 0.98 -15.10 -0.18
CA ALA A 180 0.15 -15.46 0.94
C ALA A 180 -0.23 -14.22 1.75
N CYS A 181 -1.50 -14.12 2.13
CA CYS A 181 -1.95 -13.12 3.10
C CYS A 181 -1.17 -13.29 4.41
N PRO A 182 -0.57 -12.23 4.98
CA PRO A 182 0.26 -12.34 6.19
C PRO A 182 -0.53 -12.73 7.44
N GLN A 183 -1.84 -12.49 7.47
CA GLN A 183 -2.68 -12.79 8.64
C GLN A 183 -3.11 -14.26 8.70
N CYS A 184 -3.44 -14.86 7.55
CA CYS A 184 -3.91 -16.25 7.48
C CYS A 184 -2.91 -17.18 6.82
N GLU A 185 -1.71 -16.69 6.46
CA GLU A 185 -0.64 -17.44 5.80
C GLU A 185 -1.11 -18.23 4.55
N GLY A 186 -2.07 -17.67 3.82
CA GLY A 186 -2.63 -18.28 2.62
C GLY A 186 -3.65 -19.40 2.86
N PHE A 187 -4.09 -19.64 4.10
CA PHE A 187 -5.18 -20.58 4.40
C PHE A 187 -6.58 -20.02 4.06
N GLY A 188 -6.70 -18.70 3.89
CA GLY A 188 -7.98 -18.03 3.61
C GLY A 188 -8.97 -18.04 4.78
N LYS A 189 -8.53 -18.53 5.94
CA LYS A 189 -9.29 -18.58 7.19
C LYS A 189 -8.36 -18.33 8.36
N VAL A 190 -8.85 -17.61 9.36
CA VAL A 190 -8.20 -17.45 10.66
C VAL A 190 -8.99 -18.24 11.69
N ILE A 191 -8.31 -18.80 12.69
CA ILE A 191 -8.99 -19.39 13.83
C ILE A 191 -9.56 -18.22 14.64
N GLY A 192 -10.86 -18.22 14.84
CA GLY A 192 -11.58 -17.23 15.63
C GLY A 192 -12.54 -17.93 16.57
N ILE A 193 -13.01 -17.19 17.57
CA ILE A 193 -13.99 -17.69 18.53
C ILE A 193 -15.38 -17.39 17.99
N ASP A 194 -16.22 -18.42 17.87
CA ASP A 194 -17.60 -18.27 17.44
C ASP A 194 -18.51 -18.00 18.66
N GLU A 195 -19.16 -16.84 18.68
CA GLU A 195 -20.09 -16.44 19.73
C GLU A 195 -21.19 -17.47 19.97
N SER A 196 -21.69 -18.11 18.90
CA SER A 196 -22.76 -19.11 19.00
C SER A 196 -22.31 -20.41 19.64
N LEU A 197 -21.01 -20.74 19.57
CA LEU A 197 -20.44 -21.90 20.25
C LEU A 197 -20.14 -21.60 21.73
N VAL A 198 -19.76 -20.36 22.05
CA VAL A 198 -19.50 -19.93 23.43
C VAL A 198 -20.80 -19.70 24.20
N VAL A 199 -21.81 -19.12 23.55
CA VAL A 199 -23.13 -18.82 24.12
C VAL A 199 -24.24 -19.39 23.22
N PRO A 200 -24.44 -20.72 23.20
CA PRO A 200 -25.43 -21.37 22.35
C PRO A 200 -26.86 -21.08 22.81
N ASN A 201 -27.11 -21.03 24.13
CA ASN A 201 -28.41 -20.67 24.68
C ASN A 201 -28.39 -19.22 25.19
N ARG A 202 -28.83 -18.30 24.34
CA ARG A 202 -28.87 -16.86 24.62
C ARG A 202 -29.95 -16.47 25.64
N ALA A 203 -30.86 -17.38 26.02
CA ALA A 203 -31.88 -17.14 27.04
C ALA A 203 -31.36 -17.30 28.48
N LEU A 204 -30.17 -17.89 28.65
CA LEU A 204 -29.53 -17.99 29.96
C LEU A 204 -28.81 -16.69 30.31
N SER A 205 -28.73 -16.42 31.61
CA SER A 205 -27.90 -15.35 32.15
C SER A 205 -26.46 -15.81 32.35
N VAL A 206 -25.53 -14.87 32.58
CA VAL A 206 -24.13 -15.23 32.91
C VAL A 206 -24.08 -16.07 34.19
N TYR A 207 -24.94 -15.75 35.16
CA TYR A 207 -25.08 -16.50 36.40
C TYR A 207 -25.56 -17.94 36.16
N ASP A 208 -26.55 -18.12 35.27
CA ASP A 208 -27.10 -19.44 34.91
C ASP A 208 -26.21 -20.23 33.93
N GLY A 209 -25.01 -19.72 33.64
CA GLY A 209 -24.02 -20.38 32.80
C GLY A 209 -24.29 -20.23 31.31
N ALA A 210 -24.71 -19.05 30.85
CA ALA A 210 -24.79 -18.71 29.41
C ALA A 210 -23.48 -19.00 28.67
N VAL A 211 -22.33 -18.69 29.30
CA VAL A 211 -20.99 -18.96 28.78
C VAL A 211 -20.63 -20.42 29.05
N VAL A 212 -20.64 -21.24 28.01
CA VAL A 212 -20.47 -22.71 28.14
C VAL A 212 -19.06 -23.09 28.59
N CYS A 213 -18.03 -22.36 28.14
CA CYS A 213 -16.65 -22.66 28.49
C CYS A 213 -16.32 -22.44 29.98
N TRP A 214 -17.18 -21.72 30.71
CA TRP A 214 -17.05 -21.52 32.16
C TRP A 214 -17.92 -22.48 32.98
N ARG A 215 -18.45 -23.54 32.38
CA ARG A 215 -19.20 -24.58 33.12
C ARG A 215 -18.25 -25.62 33.71
N GLY A 216 -18.70 -26.28 34.78
CA GLY A 216 -17.99 -27.38 35.45
C GLY A 216 -17.11 -26.94 36.61
N GLU A 217 -16.51 -27.90 37.31
CA GLU A 217 -15.81 -27.67 38.57
C GLU A 217 -14.52 -26.85 38.41
N LYS A 218 -13.75 -27.09 37.34
CA LYS A 218 -12.46 -26.41 37.13
C LYS A 218 -12.59 -25.03 36.48
N MET A 219 -13.48 -24.89 35.51
CA MET A 219 -13.64 -23.63 34.77
C MET A 219 -14.72 -22.72 35.36
N GLY A 220 -15.52 -23.21 36.32
CA GLY A 220 -16.52 -22.43 37.05
C GLY A 220 -15.94 -21.26 37.84
N GLU A 221 -14.67 -21.35 38.23
CA GLU A 221 -13.96 -20.26 38.92
C GLU A 221 -13.93 -18.96 38.09
N TRP A 222 -13.90 -19.07 36.75
CA TRP A 222 -13.93 -17.92 35.84
C TRP A 222 -15.27 -17.21 35.87
N ARG A 223 -16.38 -17.97 35.88
CA ARG A 223 -17.72 -17.40 36.06
C ARG A 223 -17.81 -16.68 37.41
N ASP A 224 -17.34 -17.32 38.48
CA ASP A 224 -17.44 -16.76 39.84
C ASP A 224 -16.53 -15.53 40.02
N ALA A 225 -15.38 -15.50 39.36
CA ALA A 225 -14.52 -14.33 39.29
C ALA A 225 -15.17 -13.19 38.48
N PHE A 226 -15.76 -13.50 37.32
CA PHE A 226 -16.51 -12.53 36.53
C PHE A 226 -17.67 -11.92 37.31
N ILE A 227 -18.45 -12.73 38.05
CA ILE A 227 -19.57 -12.27 38.88
C ILE A 227 -19.08 -11.29 39.98
N ARG A 228 -17.93 -11.57 40.60
CA ARG A 228 -17.34 -10.68 41.62
C ARG A 228 -16.92 -9.34 41.03
N GLU A 229 -16.45 -9.32 39.80
CA GLU A 229 -16.07 -8.09 39.09
C GLU A 229 -17.28 -7.33 38.53
N ALA A 230 -18.27 -8.06 38.03
CA ALA A 230 -19.52 -7.55 37.50
C ALA A 230 -20.26 -6.65 38.51
N ALA A 231 -20.17 -6.96 39.81
CA ALA A 231 -20.72 -6.13 40.89
C ALA A 231 -20.11 -4.72 40.93
N LYS A 232 -18.83 -4.55 40.58
CA LYS A 232 -18.14 -3.24 40.58
C LYS A 232 -18.54 -2.35 39.41
N VAL A 233 -18.96 -2.97 38.30
CA VAL A 233 -19.30 -2.29 37.04
C VAL A 233 -20.82 -2.26 36.81
N ASN A 234 -21.61 -2.72 37.78
CA ASN A 234 -23.07 -2.80 37.72
C ASN A 234 -23.57 -3.58 36.48
N PHE A 235 -22.88 -4.68 36.17
CA PHE A 235 -23.25 -5.55 35.05
C PHE A 235 -24.44 -6.46 35.44
N PRO A 236 -25.49 -6.60 34.61
CA PRO A 236 -26.68 -7.38 34.94
C PRO A 236 -26.44 -8.89 34.80
N ILE A 237 -25.88 -9.52 35.84
CA ILE A 237 -25.49 -10.94 35.83
C ILE A 237 -26.66 -11.93 35.70
N PHE A 238 -27.88 -11.52 36.07
CA PHE A 238 -29.10 -12.33 36.02
C PHE A 238 -29.95 -12.06 34.77
N ALA A 239 -29.60 -11.06 33.96
CA ALA A 239 -30.30 -10.80 32.71
C ALA A 239 -29.93 -11.88 31.67
N PRO A 240 -30.90 -12.40 30.91
CA PRO A 240 -30.62 -13.23 29.74
C PRO A 240 -29.64 -12.57 28.78
N TYR A 241 -28.75 -13.35 28.17
CA TYR A 241 -27.73 -12.84 27.25
C TYR A 241 -28.32 -12.04 26.07
N TYR A 242 -29.50 -12.40 25.57
CA TYR A 242 -30.15 -11.65 24.49
C TYR A 242 -30.61 -10.24 24.90
N GLU A 243 -30.84 -9.99 26.18
CA GLU A 243 -31.25 -8.69 26.73
C GLU A 243 -30.08 -7.75 26.99
N LEU A 244 -28.84 -8.28 26.95
CA LEU A 244 -27.65 -7.47 27.13
C LEU A 244 -27.46 -6.48 25.98
N THR A 245 -27.12 -5.24 26.35
CA THR A 245 -26.70 -4.20 25.41
C THR A 245 -25.36 -4.57 24.75
N GLN A 246 -25.05 -3.96 23.60
CA GLN A 246 -23.78 -4.22 22.92
C GLN A 246 -22.57 -3.90 23.83
N ALA A 247 -22.60 -2.79 24.56
CA ALA A 247 -21.54 -2.45 25.50
C ALA A 247 -21.36 -3.48 26.64
N GLN A 248 -22.46 -4.09 27.11
CA GLN A 248 -22.40 -5.18 28.08
C GLN A 248 -21.82 -6.45 27.44
N LYS A 249 -22.24 -6.79 26.22
CA LYS A 249 -21.63 -7.93 25.50
C LYS A 249 -20.14 -7.70 25.27
N ASP A 250 -19.75 -6.52 24.83
CA ASP A 250 -18.34 -6.16 24.63
C ASP A 250 -17.56 -6.23 25.96
N TYR A 251 -18.16 -5.84 27.08
CA TYR A 251 -17.54 -6.00 28.40
C TYR A 251 -17.36 -7.48 28.79
N LEU A 252 -18.35 -8.33 28.52
CA LEU A 252 -18.27 -9.77 28.78
C LEU A 252 -17.23 -10.46 27.88
N TRP A 253 -17.14 -10.05 26.62
CA TRP A 253 -16.23 -10.62 25.62
C TRP A 253 -14.80 -10.11 25.77
N HIS A 254 -14.64 -8.79 25.65
CA HIS A 254 -13.34 -8.15 25.51
C HIS A 254 -12.81 -7.59 26.84
N GLY A 255 -13.70 -7.23 27.77
CA GLY A 255 -13.32 -6.71 29.08
C GLY A 255 -12.32 -5.55 29.02
N ASP A 256 -11.76 -5.19 30.17
CA ASP A 256 -10.60 -4.30 30.24
C ASP A 256 -9.33 -5.15 30.38
N ARG A 257 -8.15 -4.61 30.02
CA ARG A 257 -6.90 -5.36 30.20
C ARG A 257 -6.75 -5.74 31.69
N ASP A 258 -6.44 -7.01 31.94
CA ASP A 258 -6.30 -7.64 33.27
C ASP A 258 -7.60 -8.03 34.01
N LYS A 259 -8.78 -7.85 33.40
CA LYS A 259 -10.06 -8.30 33.98
C LYS A 259 -10.48 -9.68 33.44
N VAL A 260 -11.35 -10.34 34.19
CA VAL A 260 -11.92 -11.62 33.78
C VAL A 260 -12.93 -11.36 32.66
N CYS A 261 -12.66 -11.89 31.47
CA CYS A 261 -13.53 -11.84 30.29
C CYS A 261 -13.32 -13.06 29.39
N ILE A 262 -14.18 -13.28 28.39
CA ILE A 262 -14.09 -14.45 27.50
C ILE A 262 -12.75 -14.46 26.74
N ASP A 263 -12.28 -13.32 26.24
CA ASP A 263 -11.00 -13.25 25.53
C ASP A 263 -9.81 -13.59 26.42
N SER A 264 -9.79 -13.10 27.67
CA SER A 264 -8.73 -13.44 28.63
C SER A 264 -8.70 -14.93 28.98
N PHE A 265 -9.87 -15.58 28.98
CA PHE A 265 -9.98 -17.04 29.17
C PHE A 265 -9.37 -17.80 27.98
N PHE A 266 -9.70 -17.42 26.74
CA PHE A 266 -9.13 -18.08 25.57
C PHE A 266 -7.64 -17.80 25.42
N LYS A 267 -7.18 -16.60 25.76
CA LYS A 267 -5.74 -16.28 25.81
C LYS A 267 -4.99 -17.17 26.80
N MET A 268 -5.55 -17.40 27.99
CA MET A 268 -4.97 -18.33 28.96
C MET A 268 -4.90 -19.76 28.42
N LEU A 269 -5.91 -20.22 27.68
CA LEU A 269 -5.88 -21.54 27.04
C LEU A 269 -4.80 -21.63 25.95
N GLU A 270 -4.64 -20.59 25.12
CA GLU A 270 -3.60 -20.53 24.09
C GLU A 270 -2.19 -20.56 24.71
N GLU A 271 -1.93 -19.76 25.74
CA GLU A 271 -0.65 -19.75 26.47
C GLU A 271 -0.32 -21.10 27.09
N ASN A 272 -1.32 -21.83 27.59
CA ASN A 272 -1.13 -23.15 28.18
C ASN A 272 -0.96 -24.26 27.14
N GLN A 273 -1.52 -24.14 25.94
CA GLN A 273 -1.26 -25.06 24.83
C GLN A 273 0.20 -24.98 24.35
N TYR A 274 0.76 -23.77 24.28
CA TYR A 274 2.17 -23.55 23.91
C TYR A 274 3.16 -24.17 24.91
N LYS A 275 2.79 -24.35 26.18
CA LYS A 275 3.66 -24.96 27.21
C LYS A 275 3.73 -26.49 27.15
N ILE A 276 2.87 -27.12 26.34
CA ILE A 276 2.75 -28.59 26.25
C ILE A 276 3.44 -29.13 24.98
N GLN A 277 3.83 -28.26 24.04
CA GLN A 277 4.62 -28.60 22.85
C GLN A 277 6.13 -28.55 23.12
#